data_AF-A0A183NH50-F1
#
_entry.id   AF-A0A183NH50-F1
#
_cell.length_a   1.000
_cell.length_b   1.000
_cell.length_c   1.000
_cell.angle_alpha   90.00
_cell.angle_beta   90.00
_cell.angle_gamma   90.00
#
_symmetry.space_group_name_H-M   'P 1'
#
loop_
_entity.id
_entity.type
_entity.pdbx_description
1 polymer ?
#
loop_
_entity_poly.entity_id
_entity_poly.type
_entity_poly.pdbx_seq_one_letter_code
_entity_poly.pdbx_strand_id
1 'polypeptide(L)'
;YLRPETAQGIFVNFQRLLHFNQGRLPFGAAQIGSAFRNEISPRSGLIRVREFTMAEIEYFVDPSDKRHPKFEDVRNTEMVLYSSCDQMSGERPRNVTIGEAVDRGVVANQTLGYFMARIHLFLVHIGVDAKRLRFRQHLSNEMAHYACDCWDAECQTSYGWIECVGCADRSCYDLNQHSKATGTRLVAEKPLDEPKTVQVCECIPNKGELGKVFRGEAKTIIQQLSSLTLDECHCLNNELKNTGLVSDILLNNQNFITSL
;
A
#
# COMPACT_ATOMS: atom_id res chain seq x y z
N TYR A 1 -22.31 -6.68 -5.62
CA TYR A 1 -21.67 -7.66 -6.53
C TYR A 1 -21.21 -8.84 -5.72
N LEU A 2 -21.08 -10.02 -6.35
CA LEU A 2 -20.30 -11.10 -5.76
C LEU A 2 -18.82 -10.66 -5.74
N ARG A 3 -18.11 -10.99 -4.66
CA ARG A 3 -16.72 -10.54 -4.48
C ARG A 3 -15.78 -11.27 -5.45
N PRO A 4 -14.89 -10.57 -6.17
CA PRO A 4 -13.90 -11.20 -7.05
C PRO A 4 -12.65 -11.68 -6.30
N GLU A 5 -12.50 -11.24 -5.04
CA GLU A 5 -11.45 -11.60 -4.11
C GLU A 5 -11.95 -11.56 -2.65
N THR A 6 -11.17 -12.12 -1.73
CA THR A 6 -11.48 -12.12 -0.28
C THR A 6 -10.78 -10.99 0.49
N ALA A 7 -9.67 -10.46 -0.04
CA ALA A 7 -8.85 -9.39 0.52
C ALA A 7 -9.64 -8.15 0.97
N GLN A 8 -10.63 -7.71 0.17
CA GLN A 8 -11.44 -6.52 0.48
C GLN A 8 -12.15 -6.62 1.85
N GLY A 9 -12.56 -7.83 2.24
CA GLY A 9 -13.17 -8.06 3.56
C GLY A 9 -12.21 -7.79 4.72
N ILE A 10 -10.92 -8.03 4.50
CA ILE A 10 -9.87 -7.77 5.48
C ILE A 10 -9.61 -6.26 5.59
N PHE A 11 -9.48 -5.56 4.46
CA PHE A 11 -9.22 -4.12 4.44
C PHE A 11 -10.31 -3.29 5.12
N VAL A 12 -11.59 -3.59 4.87
CA VAL A 12 -12.70 -2.87 5.52
C VAL A 12 -12.76 -3.12 7.03
N ASN A 13 -12.19 -4.23 7.51
CA ASN A 13 -12.10 -4.57 8.93
C ASN A 13 -10.75 -4.19 9.56
N PHE A 14 -9.88 -3.49 8.85
CA PHE A 14 -8.51 -3.17 9.29
C PHE A 14 -8.45 -2.60 10.70
N GLN A 15 -9.29 -1.61 11.05
CA GLN A 15 -9.27 -1.00 12.38
C GLN A 15 -9.62 -1.98 13.51
N ARG A 16 -10.55 -2.91 13.27
CA ARG A 16 -10.91 -3.95 14.25
C ARG A 16 -9.78 -4.97 14.41
N LEU A 17 -9.15 -5.35 13.31
CA LEU A 17 -8.02 -6.29 13.29
C LEU A 17 -6.79 -5.69 13.98
N LEU A 18 -6.48 -4.43 13.68
CA LEU A 18 -5.40 -3.68 14.30
C LEU A 18 -5.66 -3.51 15.81
N HIS A 19 -6.90 -3.18 16.20
CA HIS A 19 -7.27 -3.10 17.62
C HIS A 19 -7.12 -4.45 18.34
N PHE A 20 -7.50 -5.55 17.68
CA PHE A 20 -7.27 -6.91 18.20
C PHE A 20 -5.78 -7.19 18.42
N ASN A 21 -4.91 -6.66 17.55
CA ASN A 21 -3.46 -6.68 17.73
C ASN A 21 -2.92 -5.50 18.58
N GLN A 22 -3.75 -4.89 19.43
CA GLN A 22 -3.36 -3.82 20.37
C GLN A 22 -2.71 -2.60 19.69
N GLY A 23 -3.09 -2.30 18.44
CA GLY A 23 -2.53 -1.16 17.69
C GLY A 23 -1.13 -1.39 17.12
N ARG A 24 -0.56 -2.59 17.25
CA ARG A 24 0.83 -2.86 16.87
C ARG A 24 0.95 -3.40 15.45
N LEU A 25 2.04 -3.04 14.79
CA LEU A 25 2.52 -3.66 13.55
C LEU A 25 3.81 -4.45 13.84
N PRO A 26 4.13 -5.49 13.05
CA PRO A 26 3.29 -6.05 11.98
C PRO A 26 2.18 -6.97 12.51
N PHE A 27 1.16 -7.23 11.68
CA PHE A 27 0.19 -8.31 11.91
C PHE A 27 -0.35 -8.86 10.60
N GLY A 28 -0.83 -10.10 10.62
CA GLY A 28 -1.48 -10.73 9.47
C GLY A 28 -2.94 -11.06 9.75
N ALA A 29 -3.77 -10.94 8.72
CA ALA A 29 -5.14 -11.46 8.70
C ALA A 29 -5.31 -12.36 7.47
N ALA A 30 -6.09 -13.41 7.61
CA ALA A 30 -6.30 -14.38 6.54
C ALA A 30 -7.80 -14.64 6.34
N GLN A 31 -8.19 -14.91 5.10
CA GLN A 31 -9.54 -15.32 4.77
C GLN A 31 -9.52 -16.47 3.77
N ILE A 32 -10.31 -17.51 4.05
CA ILE A 32 -10.56 -18.63 3.15
C ILE A 32 -12.03 -18.58 2.74
N GLY A 33 -12.32 -18.61 1.45
CA GLY A 33 -13.70 -18.70 0.97
C GLY A 33 -13.85 -18.52 -0.53
N SER A 34 -15.09 -18.61 -1.02
CA SER A 34 -15.39 -18.45 -2.44
C SER A 34 -15.18 -17.03 -2.93
N ALA A 35 -14.65 -16.93 -4.16
CA ALA A 35 -14.57 -15.75 -4.98
C ALA A 35 -15.18 -16.02 -6.36
N PHE A 36 -15.69 -14.97 -7.01
CA PHE A 36 -16.48 -15.08 -8.23
C PHE A 36 -15.93 -14.15 -9.31
N ARG A 37 -15.57 -14.71 -10.47
CA ARG A 37 -15.11 -13.95 -11.63
C ARG A 37 -16.01 -14.30 -12.82
N ASN A 38 -16.65 -13.30 -13.43
CA ASN A 38 -17.54 -13.51 -14.56
C ASN A 38 -16.75 -13.75 -15.86
N GLU A 39 -16.01 -14.85 -15.89
CA GLU A 39 -15.14 -15.21 -17.01
C GLU A 39 -15.95 -15.40 -18.30
N ILE A 40 -15.48 -14.75 -19.37
CA ILE A 40 -16.16 -14.71 -20.67
C ILE A 40 -16.21 -16.11 -21.28
N SER A 41 -15.08 -16.81 -21.29
CA SER A 41 -14.95 -18.16 -21.82
C SER A 41 -14.14 -19.04 -20.85
N PRO A 42 -14.80 -19.69 -19.86
CA PRO A 42 -14.12 -20.63 -18.97
C PRO A 42 -13.62 -21.83 -19.79
N ARG A 43 -12.32 -22.09 -19.72
CA ARG A 43 -11.60 -23.15 -20.44
C ARG A 43 -10.57 -23.79 -19.51
N SER A 44 -9.99 -24.91 -19.91
CA SER A 44 -8.91 -25.57 -19.16
C SER A 44 -9.32 -26.14 -17.79
N GLY A 45 -10.57 -26.59 -17.65
CA GLY A 45 -11.07 -27.25 -16.44
C GLY A 45 -10.99 -26.35 -15.21
N LEU A 46 -10.31 -26.80 -14.15
CA LEU A 46 -10.18 -26.08 -12.87
C LEU A 46 -9.28 -24.84 -12.94
N ILE A 47 -8.48 -24.68 -14.01
CA ILE A 47 -7.55 -23.56 -14.14
C ILE A 47 -8.30 -22.23 -14.33
N ARG A 48 -9.46 -22.24 -14.98
CA ARG A 48 -10.21 -21.01 -15.30
C ARG A 48 -11.71 -21.22 -15.14
N VAL A 49 -12.18 -21.00 -13.91
CA VAL A 49 -13.57 -21.19 -13.48
C VAL A 49 -14.21 -19.87 -13.03
N ARG A 50 -15.55 -19.87 -12.89
CA ARG A 50 -16.31 -18.68 -12.47
C ARG A 50 -16.48 -18.55 -10.96
N GLU A 51 -16.40 -19.65 -10.24
CA GLU A 51 -16.39 -19.73 -8.79
C GLU A 51 -15.24 -20.63 -8.37
N PHE A 52 -14.45 -20.17 -7.40
CA PHE A 52 -13.36 -20.94 -6.83
C PHE A 52 -13.08 -20.48 -5.41
N THR A 53 -12.51 -21.38 -4.60
CA THR A 53 -12.07 -21.05 -3.25
C THR A 53 -10.67 -20.44 -3.30
N MET A 54 -10.49 -19.34 -2.59
CA MET A 54 -9.17 -18.74 -2.37
C MET A 54 -8.83 -18.73 -0.90
N ALA A 55 -7.53 -18.72 -0.61
CA ALA A 55 -6.96 -18.47 0.69
C ALA A 55 -6.01 -17.28 0.55
N GLU A 56 -6.41 -16.12 1.07
CA GLU A 56 -5.61 -14.89 1.00
C GLU A 56 -5.14 -14.49 2.39
N ILE A 57 -3.91 -13.97 2.44
CA ILE A 57 -3.29 -13.44 3.66
C ILE A 57 -2.89 -12.00 3.36
N GLU A 58 -3.41 -11.07 4.15
CA GLU A 58 -2.95 -9.68 4.15
C GLU A 58 -2.03 -9.49 5.35
N TYR A 59 -0.76 -9.22 5.08
CA TYR A 59 0.26 -8.97 6.11
C TYR A 59 0.61 -7.49 6.14
N PHE A 60 0.18 -6.81 7.19
CA PHE A 60 0.41 -5.38 7.40
C PHE A 60 1.73 -5.17 8.13
N VAL A 61 2.63 -4.38 7.53
CA VAL A 61 3.96 -4.09 8.06
C VAL A 61 4.26 -2.60 7.97
N ASP A 62 5.14 -2.10 8.85
CA ASP A 62 5.62 -0.72 8.80
C ASP A 62 6.42 -0.51 7.50
N PRO A 63 6.06 0.45 6.63
CA PRO A 63 6.79 0.68 5.39
C PRO A 63 8.24 1.13 5.60
N SER A 64 8.58 1.67 6.78
CA SER A 64 9.95 2.03 7.14
C SER A 64 10.79 0.83 7.62
N ASP A 65 10.16 -0.28 7.95
CA ASP A 65 10.83 -1.51 8.40
C ASP A 65 10.12 -2.76 7.85
N LYS A 66 10.48 -3.16 6.62
CA LYS A 66 9.96 -4.37 5.96
C LYS A 66 10.77 -5.64 6.28
N ARG A 67 11.49 -5.68 7.42
CA ARG A 67 12.15 -6.90 7.89
C ARG A 67 11.13 -7.90 8.42
N HIS A 68 11.44 -9.20 8.32
CA HIS A 68 10.59 -10.25 8.89
C HIS A 68 11.35 -11.00 9.99
N PRO A 69 10.83 -11.06 11.23
CA PRO A 69 11.55 -11.66 12.36
C PRO A 69 11.98 -13.12 12.16
N LYS A 70 11.27 -13.85 11.29
CA LYS A 70 11.51 -15.27 10.98
C LYS A 70 12.15 -15.50 9.60
N PHE A 71 12.70 -14.45 8.98
CA PHE A 71 13.32 -14.61 7.66
C PHE A 71 14.52 -15.56 7.71
N GLU A 72 15.31 -15.53 8.79
CA GLU A 72 16.47 -16.41 8.98
C GLU A 72 16.09 -17.90 8.95
N ASP A 73 14.90 -18.26 9.44
CA ASP A 73 14.39 -19.64 9.44
C ASP A 73 14.23 -20.22 8.02
N VAL A 74 14.04 -19.36 7.02
CA VAL A 74 13.79 -19.75 5.63
C VAL A 74 14.87 -19.28 4.67
N ARG A 75 15.89 -18.57 5.15
CA ARG A 75 16.93 -17.92 4.36
C ARG A 75 17.62 -18.86 3.35
N ASN A 76 17.85 -20.09 3.77
CA ASN A 76 18.56 -21.11 2.99
C ASN A 76 17.62 -21.92 2.06
N THR A 77 16.36 -21.52 1.91
CA THR A 77 15.42 -22.19 0.99
C THR A 77 15.88 -21.96 -0.44
N GLU A 78 16.25 -23.03 -1.14
CA GLU A 78 16.56 -23.01 -2.57
C GLU A 78 15.28 -22.91 -3.41
N MET A 79 15.26 -21.96 -4.33
CA MET A 79 14.08 -21.64 -5.14
C MET A 79 14.49 -21.30 -6.57
N VAL A 80 13.63 -21.67 -7.53
CA VAL A 80 13.78 -21.25 -8.93
C VAL A 80 13.10 -19.90 -9.10
N LEU A 81 13.87 -18.84 -9.29
CA LEU A 81 13.39 -17.48 -9.50
C LEU A 81 13.53 -17.06 -10.96
N TYR A 82 12.48 -16.47 -11.53
CA TYR A 82 12.48 -15.87 -12.86
C TYR A 82 12.22 -14.37 -12.73
N SER A 83 13.31 -13.61 -12.54
CA SER A 83 13.24 -12.17 -12.31
C SER A 83 12.69 -11.42 -13.53
N SER A 84 12.21 -10.20 -13.31
CA SER A 84 11.77 -9.32 -14.40
C SER A 84 12.93 -9.01 -15.36
N CYS A 85 14.14 -8.82 -14.83
CA CYS A 85 15.35 -8.63 -15.62
C CYS A 85 15.66 -9.84 -16.51
N ASP A 86 15.65 -11.05 -15.97
CA ASP A 86 15.92 -12.28 -16.74
C ASP A 86 14.84 -12.51 -17.80
N GLN A 87 13.57 -12.18 -17.50
CA GLN A 87 12.48 -12.22 -18.49
C GLN A 87 12.72 -11.28 -19.67
N MET A 88 13.13 -10.04 -19.38
CA MET A 88 13.37 -9.03 -20.42
C MET A 88 14.61 -9.32 -21.26
N SER A 89 15.64 -9.94 -20.70
CA SER A 89 16.85 -10.34 -21.43
C SER A 89 16.72 -11.68 -22.15
N GLY A 90 15.62 -12.42 -21.96
CA GLY A 90 15.42 -13.75 -22.53
C GLY A 90 16.29 -14.83 -21.86
N GLU A 91 16.79 -14.55 -20.66
CA GLU A 91 17.57 -15.47 -19.85
C GLU A 91 16.68 -16.53 -19.19
N ARG A 92 17.31 -17.59 -18.66
CA ARG A 92 16.59 -18.67 -17.97
C ARG A 92 16.36 -18.35 -16.49
N PRO A 93 15.29 -18.90 -15.88
CA PRO A 93 15.14 -18.88 -14.42
C PRO A 93 16.37 -19.43 -13.71
N ARG A 94 16.73 -18.85 -12.56
CA ARG A 94 17.93 -19.19 -11.80
C ARG A 94 17.56 -19.93 -10.52
N ASN A 95 18.35 -20.94 -10.14
CA ASN A 95 18.26 -21.53 -8.81
C ASN A 95 19.13 -20.71 -7.85
N VAL A 96 18.51 -20.13 -6.83
CA VAL A 96 19.17 -19.30 -5.82
C VAL A 96 18.51 -19.54 -4.46
N THR A 97 19.23 -19.25 -3.38
CA THR A 97 18.58 -19.19 -2.06
C THR A 97 17.76 -17.91 -1.94
N ILE A 98 16.64 -17.95 -1.20
CA ILE A 98 15.85 -16.75 -0.97
C ILE A 98 16.64 -15.66 -0.24
N GLY A 99 17.57 -16.07 0.62
CA GLY A 99 18.51 -15.19 1.28
C GLY A 99 19.39 -14.42 0.30
N GLU A 100 20.05 -15.12 -0.63
CA GLU A 100 20.87 -14.51 -1.69
C GLU A 100 20.04 -13.55 -2.56
N ALA A 101 18.79 -13.92 -2.88
CA ALA A 101 17.91 -13.09 -3.67
C ALA A 101 17.54 -11.77 -2.97
N VAL A 102 17.30 -11.81 -1.65
CA VAL A 102 17.05 -10.61 -0.84
C VAL A 102 18.33 -9.78 -0.68
N ASP A 103 19.48 -10.41 -0.41
CA ASP A 103 20.76 -9.71 -0.23
C ASP A 103 21.18 -8.94 -1.50
N ARG A 104 20.88 -9.50 -2.67
CA ARG A 104 21.16 -8.87 -3.98
C ARG A 104 20.08 -7.87 -4.42
N GLY A 105 19.01 -7.72 -3.66
CA GLY A 105 17.87 -6.85 -4.01
C GLY A 105 17.05 -7.36 -5.21
N VAL A 106 17.16 -8.64 -5.57
CA VAL A 106 16.29 -9.26 -6.58
C VAL A 106 14.87 -9.38 -6.02
N VAL A 107 14.75 -9.78 -4.76
CA VAL A 107 13.51 -9.74 -3.98
C VAL A 107 13.57 -8.53 -3.06
N ALA A 108 12.55 -7.66 -3.11
CA ALA A 108 12.64 -6.31 -2.56
C ALA A 108 12.93 -6.22 -1.04
N ASN A 109 12.48 -7.20 -0.24
CA ASN A 109 12.65 -7.18 1.21
C ASN A 109 12.46 -8.57 1.85
N GLN A 110 12.86 -8.69 3.12
CA GLN A 110 12.76 -9.94 3.89
C GLN A 110 11.31 -10.39 4.12
N THR A 111 10.34 -9.48 4.21
CA THR A 111 8.92 -9.87 4.37
C THR A 111 8.40 -10.59 3.15
N LEU A 112 8.63 -10.03 1.97
CA LEU A 112 8.27 -10.67 0.70
C LEU A 112 9.02 -12.00 0.54
N GLY A 113 10.34 -12.00 0.77
CA GLY A 113 11.14 -13.22 0.71
C GLY A 113 10.68 -14.31 1.68
N TYR A 114 10.32 -13.95 2.91
CA TYR A 114 9.77 -14.89 3.88
C TYR A 114 8.51 -15.57 3.36
N PHE A 115 7.54 -14.79 2.85
CA PHE A 115 6.30 -15.36 2.32
C PHE A 115 6.53 -16.18 1.05
N MET A 116 7.40 -15.75 0.14
CA MET A 116 7.79 -16.55 -1.03
C MET A 116 8.33 -17.92 -0.62
N ALA A 117 9.26 -17.97 0.34
CA ALA A 117 9.82 -19.23 0.82
C ALA A 117 8.77 -20.09 1.54
N ARG A 118 7.89 -19.50 2.36
CA ARG A 118 6.80 -20.22 3.01
C ARG A 118 5.79 -20.78 1.99
N ILE A 119 5.49 -20.06 0.93
CA ILE A 119 4.67 -20.53 -0.19
C ILE A 119 5.35 -21.73 -0.87
N HIS A 120 6.65 -21.63 -1.17
CA HIS A 120 7.40 -22.74 -1.75
C HIS A 120 7.31 -24.00 -0.88
N LEU A 121 7.64 -23.87 0.41
CA LEU A 121 7.61 -24.98 1.36
C LEU A 121 6.20 -25.57 1.49
N PHE A 122 5.16 -24.75 1.48
CA PHE A 122 3.78 -25.20 1.52
C PHE A 122 3.39 -25.98 0.26
N LEU A 123 3.69 -25.45 -0.92
CA LEU A 123 3.37 -26.11 -2.20
C LEU A 123 4.06 -27.47 -2.32
N VAL A 124 5.34 -27.55 -1.97
CA VAL A 124 6.09 -28.82 -1.94
C VAL A 124 5.50 -29.78 -0.91
N HIS A 125 5.13 -29.29 0.28
CA HIS A 125 4.52 -30.10 1.32
C HIS A 125 3.19 -30.75 0.89
N ILE A 126 2.36 -30.04 0.12
CA ILE A 126 1.09 -30.57 -0.40
C ILE A 126 1.25 -31.41 -1.68
N GLY A 127 2.48 -31.64 -2.15
CA GLY A 127 2.79 -32.58 -3.23
C GLY A 127 3.14 -31.96 -4.58
N VAL A 128 3.35 -30.64 -4.68
CA VAL A 128 3.89 -30.03 -5.91
C VAL A 128 5.34 -30.45 -6.11
N ASP A 129 5.68 -30.93 -7.31
CA ASP A 129 7.07 -31.26 -7.66
C ASP A 129 7.90 -29.96 -7.74
N ALA A 130 8.91 -29.85 -6.87
CA ALA A 130 9.80 -28.69 -6.81
C ALA A 130 10.52 -28.40 -8.13
N LYS A 131 10.75 -29.41 -8.99
CA LYS A 131 11.34 -29.22 -10.33
C LYS A 131 10.40 -28.55 -11.33
N ARG A 132 9.10 -28.55 -11.01
CA ARG A 132 8.01 -27.97 -11.80
C ARG A 132 7.39 -26.76 -11.09
N LEU A 133 8.13 -26.15 -10.16
CA LEU A 133 7.72 -24.97 -9.43
C LEU A 133 8.75 -23.86 -9.64
N ARG A 134 8.30 -22.67 -10.00
CA ARG A 134 9.14 -21.47 -10.07
C ARG A 134 8.39 -20.26 -9.53
N PHE A 135 9.12 -19.21 -9.19
CA PHE A 135 8.55 -17.92 -8.84
C PHE A 135 8.90 -16.92 -9.93
N ARG A 136 7.89 -16.36 -10.60
CA ARG A 136 8.06 -15.38 -11.67
C ARG A 136 7.72 -13.99 -11.17
N GLN A 137 8.63 -13.05 -11.33
CA GLN A 137 8.36 -11.65 -10.98
C GLN A 137 7.46 -11.02 -12.04
N HIS A 138 6.52 -10.17 -11.64
CA HIS A 138 5.75 -9.37 -12.60
C HIS A 138 6.67 -8.42 -13.37
N LEU A 139 6.38 -8.23 -14.66
CA LEU A 139 7.01 -7.16 -15.43
C LEU A 139 6.41 -5.81 -15.06
N SER A 140 7.12 -4.71 -15.35
CA SER A 140 6.66 -3.35 -15.02
C SER A 140 5.32 -2.97 -15.68
N ASN A 141 4.98 -3.59 -16.82
CA ASN A 141 3.71 -3.42 -17.53
C ASN A 141 2.59 -4.37 -17.07
N GLU A 142 2.92 -5.40 -16.29
CA GLU A 142 1.97 -6.36 -15.71
C GLU A 142 1.63 -6.01 -14.26
N MET A 143 2.56 -5.35 -13.58
CA MET A 143 2.43 -4.92 -12.20
C MET A 143 1.21 -4.02 -12.06
N ALA A 144 0.32 -4.37 -11.13
CA ALA A 144 -0.78 -3.49 -10.78
C ALA A 144 -0.20 -2.12 -10.40
N HIS A 145 -0.87 -1.02 -10.78
CA HIS A 145 -0.35 0.36 -10.62
C HIS A 145 -0.03 0.78 -9.18
N TYR A 146 -0.31 -0.08 -8.21
CA TYR A 146 -0.08 0.09 -6.79
C TYR A 146 0.90 -0.91 -6.16
N ALA A 147 1.31 -1.97 -6.88
CA ALA A 147 2.23 -2.96 -6.36
C ALA A 147 3.68 -2.44 -6.48
N CYS A 148 4.49 -2.69 -5.44
CA CYS A 148 5.92 -2.34 -5.43
C CYS A 148 6.80 -3.47 -5.94
N ASP A 149 6.42 -4.71 -5.63
CA ASP A 149 7.03 -5.93 -6.12
C ASP A 149 5.97 -7.04 -6.06
N CYS A 150 6.00 -7.96 -7.02
CA CYS A 150 5.01 -9.04 -7.10
C CYS A 150 5.63 -10.28 -7.73
N TRP A 151 5.45 -11.42 -7.06
CA TRP A 151 5.99 -12.72 -7.48
C TRP A 151 4.88 -13.76 -7.51
N ASP A 152 4.75 -14.43 -8.64
CA ASP A 152 3.81 -15.52 -8.85
C ASP A 152 4.51 -16.86 -8.67
N ALA A 153 4.04 -17.70 -7.76
CA ALA A 153 4.39 -19.11 -7.72
C ALA A 153 3.67 -19.82 -8.88
N GLU A 154 4.43 -20.22 -9.90
CA GLU A 154 3.92 -20.90 -11.08
C GLU A 154 4.25 -22.40 -11.05
N CYS A 155 3.25 -23.22 -11.35
CA CYS A 155 3.40 -24.66 -11.50
C CYS A 155 3.41 -25.06 -12.98
N GLN A 156 4.34 -25.93 -13.38
CA GLN A 156 4.40 -26.48 -14.74
C GLN A 156 3.41 -27.65 -14.88
N THR A 157 2.41 -27.46 -15.73
CA THR A 157 1.35 -28.44 -16.03
C THR A 157 1.38 -28.86 -17.49
N SER A 158 0.44 -29.71 -17.92
CA SER A 158 0.23 -30.03 -19.35
C SER A 158 -0.22 -28.83 -20.19
N TYR A 159 -0.65 -27.73 -19.56
CA TYR A 159 -1.05 -26.48 -20.22
C TYR A 159 0.06 -25.42 -20.18
N GLY A 160 1.27 -25.77 -19.73
CA GLY A 160 2.37 -24.83 -19.52
C GLY A 160 2.48 -24.37 -18.06
N TRP A 161 3.18 -23.25 -17.86
CA TRP A 161 3.33 -22.60 -16.56
C TRP A 161 2.07 -21.82 -16.21
N ILE A 162 1.53 -22.08 -15.02
CA ILE A 162 0.29 -21.45 -14.54
C ILE A 162 0.54 -20.90 -13.14
N GLU A 163 0.15 -19.65 -12.91
CA GLU A 163 0.07 -19.04 -11.58
C GLU A 163 -0.84 -19.88 -10.67
N CYS A 164 -0.33 -20.27 -9.50
CA CYS A 164 -1.09 -20.95 -8.46
C CYS A 164 -1.18 -20.14 -7.17
N VAL A 165 -0.21 -19.28 -6.90
CA VAL A 165 -0.21 -18.35 -5.75
C VAL A 165 0.45 -17.04 -6.15
N GLY A 166 -0.27 -15.93 -6.06
CA GLY A 166 0.31 -14.59 -6.16
C GLY A 166 0.84 -14.10 -4.81
N CYS A 167 2.03 -13.49 -4.80
CA CYS A 167 2.62 -12.86 -3.62
C CYS A 167 2.98 -11.40 -3.94
N ALA A 168 2.13 -10.47 -3.51
CA ALA A 168 2.19 -9.06 -3.91
C ALA A 168 2.47 -8.12 -2.73
N ASP A 169 3.37 -7.16 -2.92
CA ASP A 169 3.56 -6.01 -2.03
C ASP A 169 2.71 -4.84 -2.55
N ARG A 170 1.51 -4.67 -1.99
CA ARG A 170 0.51 -3.67 -2.43
C ARG A 170 0.69 -2.29 -1.77
N SER A 171 1.73 -2.10 -0.96
CA SER A 171 1.92 -0.90 -0.14
C SER A 171 0.64 -0.51 0.62
N CYS A 172 0.26 0.78 0.59
CA CYS A 172 -0.90 1.28 1.32
C CYS A 172 -2.10 1.60 0.40
N TYR A 173 -2.11 1.12 -0.85
CA TYR A 173 -3.11 1.55 -1.83
C TYR A 173 -4.54 1.27 -1.38
N ASP A 174 -4.85 0.04 -0.98
CA ASP A 174 -6.20 -0.37 -0.61
C ASP A 174 -6.73 0.42 0.59
N LEU A 175 -5.93 0.51 1.66
CA LEU A 175 -6.30 1.30 2.86
C LEU A 175 -6.47 2.79 2.54
N ASN A 176 -5.64 3.35 1.66
CA ASN A 176 -5.77 4.74 1.22
C ASN A 176 -7.03 4.97 0.39
N GLN A 177 -7.37 4.07 -0.54
CA GLN A 177 -8.58 4.19 -1.35
C GLN A 177 -9.84 4.10 -0.49
N HIS A 178 -9.90 3.12 0.42
CA HIS A 178 -11.01 2.99 1.37
C HIS A 178 -11.11 4.20 2.31
N SER A 179 -9.98 4.72 2.80
CA SER A 179 -9.98 5.92 3.65
C SER A 179 -10.49 7.15 2.92
N LYS A 180 -10.03 7.36 1.67
CA LYS A 180 -10.48 8.49 0.83
C LYS A 180 -11.96 8.41 0.49
N ALA A 181 -12.44 7.22 0.15
CA ALA A 181 -13.84 7.01 -0.24
C ALA A 181 -14.82 7.15 0.94
N THR A 182 -14.42 6.75 2.15
CA THR A 182 -15.31 6.71 3.31
C THR A 182 -15.11 7.87 4.30
N GLY A 183 -14.00 8.59 4.21
CA GLY A 183 -13.56 9.56 5.23
C GLY A 183 -13.12 8.91 6.55
N THR A 184 -13.10 7.57 6.63
CA THR A 184 -12.68 6.84 7.83
C THR A 184 -11.16 6.67 7.81
N ARG A 185 -10.49 6.97 8.93
CA ARG A 185 -9.03 6.87 9.03
C ARG A 185 -8.61 5.40 9.19
N LEU A 186 -8.04 4.78 8.15
CA LEU A 186 -7.48 3.42 8.19
C LEU A 186 -5.94 3.45 8.29
N VAL A 187 -5.44 3.87 9.47
CA VAL A 187 -3.99 3.99 9.73
C VAL A 187 -3.63 3.29 11.04
N ALA A 188 -2.36 2.91 11.15
CA ALA A 188 -1.73 2.57 12.42
C ALA A 188 -0.94 3.77 12.95
N GLU A 189 -0.76 3.83 14.27
CA GLU A 189 0.02 4.86 14.94
C GLU A 189 1.22 4.21 15.62
N LYS A 190 2.40 4.80 15.44
CA LYS A 190 3.64 4.38 16.08
C LYS A 190 4.12 5.51 16.99
N PRO A 191 4.35 5.27 18.28
CA PRO A 191 4.94 6.28 19.14
C PRO A 191 6.34 6.62 18.62
N LEU A 192 6.68 7.91 18.64
CA LEU A 192 8.04 8.35 18.38
C LEU A 192 8.92 8.01 19.59
N ASP A 193 10.20 7.74 19.34
CA ASP A 193 11.18 7.50 20.41
C ASP A 193 11.29 8.71 21.35
N GLU A 194 11.24 9.92 20.78
CA GLU A 194 11.22 11.19 21.50
C GLU A 194 10.10 12.10 20.97
N PRO A 195 9.37 12.83 21.85
CA PRO A 195 8.39 13.81 21.41
C PRO A 195 9.03 14.91 20.57
N LYS A 196 8.50 15.13 19.35
CA LYS A 196 8.99 16.19 18.46
C LYS A 196 8.18 17.47 18.69
N THR A 197 8.81 18.49 19.26
CA THR A 197 8.23 19.85 19.28
C THR A 197 8.43 20.51 17.92
N VAL A 198 7.33 20.93 17.30
CA VAL A 198 7.36 21.67 16.04
C VAL A 198 6.75 23.05 16.29
N GLN A 199 7.50 24.11 15.98
CA GLN A 199 6.91 25.45 15.96
C GLN A 199 6.08 25.61 14.70
N VAL A 200 4.81 25.97 14.88
CA VAL A 200 3.86 26.23 13.80
C VAL A 200 3.37 27.67 13.93
N CYS A 201 3.41 28.40 12.82
CA CYS A 201 2.74 29.68 12.67
C CYS A 201 1.58 29.45 11.70
N GLU A 202 0.36 29.52 12.20
CA GLU A 202 -0.86 29.31 11.42
C GLU A 202 -1.79 30.53 11.50
N CYS A 203 -2.47 30.84 10.40
CA CYS A 203 -3.52 31.84 10.40
C CYS A 203 -4.82 31.24 10.94
N ILE A 204 -5.34 31.81 12.03
CA ILE A 204 -6.62 31.39 12.63
C ILE A 204 -7.71 32.40 12.26
N PRO A 205 -8.49 32.18 11.18
CA PRO A 205 -9.51 33.12 10.76
C PRO A 205 -10.72 33.14 11.70
N ASN A 206 -11.27 34.33 11.95
CA ASN A 206 -12.60 34.48 12.54
C ASN A 206 -13.68 34.12 11.50
N LYS A 207 -14.05 32.84 11.47
CA LYS A 207 -15.00 32.29 10.48
C LYS A 207 -16.37 32.98 10.51
N GLY A 208 -16.82 33.45 11.67
CA GLY A 208 -18.11 34.13 11.83
C GLY A 208 -18.13 35.48 11.13
N GLU A 209 -17.09 36.29 11.33
CA GLU A 209 -16.97 37.60 10.68
C GLU A 209 -16.69 37.46 9.18
N LEU A 210 -15.81 36.53 8.77
CA LEU A 210 -15.59 36.26 7.35
C LEU A 210 -16.87 35.82 6.63
N GLY A 211 -17.69 34.99 7.27
CA GLY A 211 -18.97 34.55 6.72
C GLY A 211 -19.97 35.70 6.55
N LYS A 212 -19.99 36.67 7.48
CA LYS A 212 -20.86 37.86 7.38
C LYS A 212 -20.42 38.81 6.26
N VAL A 213 -19.12 39.06 6.15
CA VAL A 213 -18.54 40.04 5.21
C VAL A 213 -18.47 39.47 3.80
N PHE A 214 -17.89 38.27 3.64
CA PHE A 214 -17.54 37.71 2.32
C PHE A 214 -18.53 36.63 1.84
N ARG A 215 -19.50 36.22 2.66
CA ARG A 215 -20.61 35.32 2.29
C ARG A 215 -20.11 34.06 1.54
N GLY A 216 -20.44 33.94 0.25
CA GLY A 216 -20.08 32.79 -0.59
C GLY A 216 -18.57 32.61 -0.77
N GLU A 217 -17.79 33.68 -0.67
CA GLU A 217 -16.34 33.68 -0.85
C GLU A 217 -15.58 33.33 0.44
N ALA A 218 -16.24 33.41 1.60
CA ALA A 218 -15.64 33.10 2.90
C ALA A 218 -15.03 31.69 2.95
N LYS A 219 -15.65 30.71 2.28
CA LYS A 219 -15.13 29.34 2.21
C LYS A 219 -13.78 29.27 1.50
N THR A 220 -13.64 29.98 0.38
CA THR A 220 -12.39 30.05 -0.39
C THR A 220 -11.30 30.75 0.40
N ILE A 221 -11.63 31.86 1.07
CA ILE A 221 -10.70 32.61 1.93
C ILE A 221 -10.18 31.74 3.07
N ILE A 222 -11.07 31.06 3.80
CA ILE A 222 -10.68 30.18 4.90
C ILE A 222 -9.78 29.04 4.40
N GLN A 223 -10.08 28.46 3.24
CA GLN A 223 -9.30 27.36 2.67
C GLN A 223 -7.90 27.82 2.26
N GLN A 224 -7.76 29.03 1.70
CA GLN A 224 -6.45 29.58 1.34
C GLN A 224 -5.61 29.98 2.56
N LEU A 225 -6.22 30.64 3.56
CA LEU A 225 -5.54 30.98 4.82
C LEU A 225 -5.01 29.72 5.53
N SER A 226 -5.73 28.61 5.42
CA SER A 226 -5.32 27.32 6.00
C SER A 226 -4.23 26.61 5.18
N SER A 227 -3.94 27.06 3.96
CA SER A 227 -2.90 26.49 3.08
C SER A 227 -1.61 27.28 3.05
N LEU A 228 -1.52 28.39 3.79
CA LEU A 228 -0.31 29.20 3.87
C LEU A 228 0.84 28.41 4.49
N THR A 229 2.03 28.57 3.92
CA THR A 229 3.27 28.03 4.44
C THR A 229 3.72 28.76 5.70
N LEU A 230 4.66 28.16 6.45
CA LEU A 230 5.20 28.79 7.66
C LEU A 230 5.81 30.16 7.36
N ASP A 231 6.55 30.28 6.25
CA ASP A 231 7.18 31.52 5.83
C ASP A 231 6.15 32.59 5.45
N GLU A 232 5.10 32.20 4.73
CA GLU A 232 3.98 33.10 4.39
C GLU A 232 3.24 33.57 5.64
N CYS A 233 2.95 32.67 6.59
CA CYS A 233 2.36 33.02 7.88
C CYS A 233 3.27 33.96 8.68
N HIS A 234 4.59 33.76 8.65
CA HIS A 234 5.55 34.65 9.29
C HIS A 234 5.59 36.03 8.64
N CYS A 235 5.57 36.12 7.31
CA CYS A 235 5.45 37.37 6.59
C CYS A 235 4.16 38.10 6.96
N LEU A 236 3.01 37.40 6.94
CA LEU A 236 1.71 37.96 7.31
C LEU A 236 1.70 38.47 8.76
N ASN A 237 2.29 37.71 9.69
CA ASN A 237 2.40 38.11 11.10
C ASN A 237 3.29 39.35 11.27
N ASN A 238 4.41 39.42 10.54
CA ASN A 238 5.30 40.57 10.59
C ASN A 238 4.62 41.83 10.02
N GLU A 239 3.88 41.68 8.93
CA GLU A 239 3.10 42.76 8.34
C GLU A 239 1.99 43.23 9.30
N LEU A 240 1.16 42.30 9.80
CA LEU A 240 0.15 42.60 10.83
C LEU A 240 0.72 43.37 12.03
N LYS A 241 1.91 42.98 12.52
CA LYS A 241 2.57 43.68 13.64
C LYS A 241 3.03 45.09 13.30
N ASN A 242 3.44 45.34 12.06
CA ASN A 242 4.02 46.61 11.64
C ASN A 242 2.95 47.63 11.22
N THR A 243 1.89 47.18 10.55
CA THR A 243 0.88 48.04 9.92
C THR A 243 -0.48 47.99 10.63
N GLY A 244 -0.73 46.96 11.45
CA GLY A 244 -2.05 46.67 12.03
C GLY A 244 -3.06 46.12 11.03
N LEU A 245 -2.70 46.00 9.75
CA LEU A 245 -3.57 45.61 8.64
C LEU A 245 -2.74 44.90 7.57
N VAL A 246 -3.18 43.73 7.11
CA VAL A 246 -2.64 43.12 5.89
C VAL A 246 -3.60 43.42 4.75
N SER A 247 -3.17 44.30 3.87
CA SER A 247 -3.83 44.54 2.58
C SER A 247 -3.19 43.63 1.55
N ASP A 248 -4.02 42.91 0.78
CA ASP A 248 -3.62 42.05 -0.33
C ASP A 248 -3.23 40.61 0.03
N ILE A 249 -4.15 39.88 0.67
CA ILE A 249 -4.18 38.43 0.44
C ILE A 249 -4.66 38.22 -1.00
N LEU A 250 -3.72 37.97 -1.92
CA LEU A 250 -3.98 37.68 -3.34
C LEU A 250 -4.73 36.34 -3.46
N LEU A 251 -6.05 36.40 -3.45
CA LEU A 251 -6.91 35.25 -3.74
C LEU A 251 -7.28 35.30 -5.23
N ASN A 252 -6.73 34.39 -6.04
CA ASN A 252 -7.09 34.22 -7.47
C ASN A 252 -7.04 35.52 -8.31
N ASN A 253 -5.97 36.33 -8.22
CA ASN A 253 -5.85 37.64 -8.90
C ASN A 253 -6.92 38.68 -8.50
N GLN A 254 -7.55 38.53 -7.33
CA GLN A 254 -8.41 39.54 -6.72
C GLN A 254 -7.85 39.94 -5.35
N ASN A 255 -7.78 41.24 -5.10
CA ASN A 255 -7.29 41.78 -3.83
C ASN A 255 -8.44 41.75 -2.82
N PHE A 256 -8.22 41.04 -1.71
CA PHE A 256 -9.12 41.09 -0.57
C PHE A 256 -8.46 41.91 0.53
N ILE A 257 -9.09 43.04 0.86
CA ILE A 257 -8.70 43.87 2.00
C ILE A 257 -9.43 43.28 3.21
N THR A 258 -8.67 42.66 4.12
CA THR A 258 -9.20 42.23 5.41
C THR A 258 -8.59 43.08 6.51
N SER A 259 -9.41 43.93 7.13
CA SER A 259 -9.10 44.44 8.46
C SER A 259 -9.44 43.36 9.48
N LEU A 260 -8.47 42.97 10.32
CA LEU A 260 -8.74 42.22 11.54
C LEU A 260 -9.00 43.20 12.69
#